data_AF-A0A545TW80-F1
#
_entry.id   AF-A0A545TW80-F1
#
_cell.length_a   1.000
_cell.length_b   1.000
_cell.length_c   1.000
_cell.angle_alpha   90.00
_cell.angle_beta   90.00
_cell.angle_gamma   90.00
#
_symmetry.space_group_name_H-M   'P 1'
#
loop_
_entity.id
_entity.type
_entity.pdbx_description
1 polymer ?
#
loop_
_entity_poly.entity_id
_entity_poly.type
_entity_poly.pdbx_seq_one_letter_code
_entity_poly.pdbx_strand_id
1 'polypeptide(L)'
;MEDEPTVDLKKERELAAAIKQLPQQTESSRDLWPEIAARLPKQDTKVYTPRWIPWSIAATLAISFSSAFYSWKNLQTAQRVYADSQRVLSAKQVIPLQIKAMELEYGLAKSALITQIGLNSSHTNSDLLSEVKSHLLIIEQATKELKAAIVKQPDNPGLPKLLKATYQQELTVLSQLAKLNQDVFSEEKI
;
A
#
# COMPACT_ATOMS: atom_id res chain seq x y z
N MET A 1 -71.48 12.18 -13.31
CA MET A 1 -72.13 13.05 -14.29
C MET A 1 -71.54 14.42 -14.03
N GLU A 2 -70.42 14.68 -14.69
CA GLU A 2 -69.53 15.81 -14.42
C GLU A 2 -70.08 17.04 -15.15
N ASP A 3 -70.45 18.06 -14.38
CA ASP A 3 -70.76 19.40 -14.87
C ASP A 3 -69.45 20.22 -14.94
N GLU A 4 -69.23 20.82 -16.12
CA GLU A 4 -68.28 21.90 -16.47
C GLU A 4 -66.76 21.57 -16.52
N PRO A 5 -66.03 22.06 -17.55
CA PRO A 5 -65.94 23.49 -17.87
C PRO A 5 -65.99 23.79 -19.38
N THR A 6 -67.07 24.40 -19.86
CA THR A 6 -67.15 24.91 -21.25
C THR A 6 -67.14 26.44 -21.33
N VAL A 7 -67.25 27.12 -20.19
CA VAL A 7 -67.38 28.59 -20.11
C VAL A 7 -66.07 29.34 -20.42
N ASP A 8 -64.91 28.69 -20.29
CA ASP A 8 -63.60 29.37 -20.44
C ASP A 8 -63.22 29.60 -21.92
N LEU A 9 -63.43 28.60 -22.77
CA LEU A 9 -63.01 28.63 -24.18
C LEU A 9 -63.71 29.74 -24.99
N LYS A 10 -64.94 30.10 -24.62
CA LYS A 10 -65.68 31.18 -25.31
C LYS A 10 -65.14 32.55 -24.93
N LYS A 11 -64.82 32.77 -23.65
CA LYS A 11 -64.21 34.01 -23.16
C LYS A 11 -62.80 34.18 -23.72
N GLU A 12 -62.01 33.11 -23.78
CA GLU A 12 -60.69 33.13 -24.42
C GLU A 12 -60.77 33.52 -25.90
N ARG A 13 -61.76 33.01 -26.62
CA ARG A 13 -61.98 33.36 -28.04
C ARG A 13 -62.43 34.81 -28.23
N GLU A 14 -63.32 35.30 -27.38
CA GLU A 14 -63.76 36.71 -27.40
C GLU A 14 -62.61 37.65 -27.05
N LEU A 15 -61.77 37.30 -26.08
CA LEU A 15 -60.57 38.07 -25.72
C LEU A 15 -59.55 38.05 -26.86
N ALA A 16 -59.30 36.89 -27.48
CA ALA A 16 -58.41 36.78 -28.63
C ALA A 16 -58.89 37.58 -29.84
N ALA A 17 -60.20 37.65 -30.07
CA ALA A 17 -60.79 38.47 -31.12
C ALA A 17 -60.67 39.97 -30.82
N ALA A 18 -60.89 40.37 -29.56
CA ALA A 18 -60.71 41.75 -29.12
C ALA A 18 -59.25 42.21 -29.24
N ILE A 19 -58.28 41.37 -28.84
CA ILE A 19 -56.85 41.67 -28.96
C ILE A 19 -56.44 41.89 -30.43
N LYS A 20 -57.01 41.12 -31.37
CA LYS A 20 -56.77 41.31 -32.80
C LYS A 20 -57.28 42.65 -33.34
N GLN A 21 -58.25 43.27 -32.69
CA GLN A 21 -58.82 44.56 -33.09
C GLN A 21 -58.09 45.75 -32.45
N LEU A 22 -57.15 45.53 -31.52
CA LEU A 22 -56.32 46.62 -31.03
C LEU A 22 -55.35 47.06 -32.14
N PRO A 23 -55.24 48.37 -32.41
CA PRO A 23 -54.26 48.88 -33.36
C PRO A 23 -52.86 48.51 -32.86
N GLN A 24 -52.14 47.72 -33.66
CA GLN A 24 -50.89 47.07 -33.23
C GLN A 24 -49.71 48.01 -33.01
N GLN A 25 -49.83 49.30 -33.33
CA GLN A 25 -48.78 50.28 -33.10
C GLN A 25 -49.39 51.66 -33.16
N THR A 26 -49.34 52.40 -32.05
CA THR A 26 -49.40 53.86 -32.09
C THR A 26 -47.97 54.33 -32.20
N GLU A 27 -47.53 54.63 -33.43
CA GLU A 27 -46.22 55.22 -33.68
C GLU A 27 -46.24 56.66 -33.16
N SER A 28 -45.83 56.86 -31.91
CA SER A 28 -45.64 58.21 -31.37
C SER A 28 -44.50 58.88 -32.13
N SER A 29 -44.84 59.73 -33.10
CA SER A 29 -43.88 60.46 -33.96
C SER A 29 -42.98 61.45 -33.19
N ARG A 30 -43.19 61.60 -31.87
CA ARG A 30 -42.38 62.46 -31.01
C ARG A 30 -41.50 61.63 -30.09
N ASP A 31 -40.19 61.88 -30.19
CA ASP A 31 -39.21 61.39 -29.23
C ASP A 31 -39.41 62.10 -27.88
N LEU A 32 -39.88 61.36 -26.87
CA LEU A 32 -40.10 61.83 -25.51
C LEU A 32 -38.88 61.59 -24.60
N TRP A 33 -37.81 60.97 -25.13
CA TRP A 33 -36.59 60.67 -24.38
C TRP A 33 -35.59 61.80 -24.17
N PRO A 34 -35.55 62.92 -24.92
CA PRO A 34 -34.44 63.87 -24.76
C PRO A 34 -34.48 64.56 -23.39
N GLU A 35 -35.67 64.78 -22.83
CA GLU A 35 -35.80 65.38 -21.51
C GLU A 35 -35.46 64.41 -20.37
N ILE A 36 -35.77 63.12 -20.53
CA ILE A 36 -35.39 62.07 -19.56
C ILE A 36 -33.87 61.88 -19.59
N ALA A 37 -33.28 61.83 -20.79
CA ALA A 37 -31.83 61.77 -21.00
C ALA A 37 -31.10 62.98 -20.39
N ALA A 38 -31.68 64.17 -20.48
CA ALA A 38 -31.12 65.39 -19.88
C ALA A 38 -31.19 65.40 -18.33
N ARG A 39 -32.13 64.66 -17.73
CA ARG A 39 -32.33 64.57 -16.28
C ARG A 39 -31.59 63.41 -15.63
N LEU A 40 -31.04 62.49 -16.42
CA LEU A 40 -30.19 61.41 -15.90
C LEU A 40 -28.86 62.00 -15.43
N PRO A 41 -28.49 61.85 -14.14
CA PRO A 41 -27.16 62.23 -13.69
C PRO A 41 -26.15 61.39 -14.48
N LYS A 42 -25.10 62.03 -15.01
CA LYS A 42 -23.96 61.32 -15.59
C LYS A 42 -23.36 60.43 -14.51
N GLN A 43 -23.73 59.14 -14.52
CA GLN A 43 -23.10 58.16 -13.66
C GLN A 43 -21.71 57.91 -14.23
N ASP A 44 -20.73 58.61 -13.66
CA ASP A 44 -19.34 58.20 -13.77
C ASP A 44 -19.26 56.79 -13.17
N THR A 45 -19.23 55.77 -14.03
CA THR A 45 -19.01 54.38 -13.65
C THR A 45 -17.54 54.20 -13.24
N LYS A 46 -17.15 54.82 -12.13
CA LYS A 46 -15.92 54.43 -11.42
C LYS A 46 -16.15 53.04 -10.87
N VAL A 47 -15.61 52.05 -11.56
CA VAL A 47 -15.55 50.66 -11.10
C VAL A 47 -14.79 50.66 -9.77
N TYR A 48 -15.51 50.56 -8.67
CA TYR A 48 -14.94 50.47 -7.34
C TYR A 48 -14.48 49.03 -7.12
N THR A 49 -13.19 48.76 -7.26
CA THR A 49 -12.61 47.48 -6.84
C THR A 49 -12.21 47.61 -5.38
N PRO A 50 -13.00 47.09 -4.42
CA PRO A 50 -12.60 47.13 -3.03
C PRO A 50 -11.27 46.37 -2.88
N ARG A 51 -10.29 47.07 -2.30
CA ARG A 51 -8.90 46.66 -2.00
C ARG A 51 -8.71 45.31 -1.26
N TRP A 52 -9.83 44.65 -0.91
CA TRP A 52 -9.98 43.46 -0.08
C TRP A 52 -10.24 42.22 -0.97
N ILE A 53 -10.74 42.43 -2.19
CA ILE A 53 -10.96 41.40 -3.22
C ILE A 53 -9.72 40.53 -3.48
N PRO A 54 -8.47 41.06 -3.60
CA PRO A 54 -7.32 40.20 -3.83
C PRO A 54 -7.07 39.22 -2.66
N TRP A 55 -7.47 39.57 -1.43
CA TRP A 55 -7.30 38.69 -0.27
C TRP A 55 -8.34 37.56 -0.24
N SER A 56 -9.57 37.81 -0.69
CA SER A 56 -10.58 36.74 -0.81
C SER A 56 -10.21 35.68 -1.86
N ILE A 57 -9.59 36.10 -2.97
CA ILE A 57 -9.12 35.18 -4.02
C ILE A 57 -7.91 34.37 -3.52
N ALA A 58 -7.02 34.98 -2.73
CA ALA A 58 -5.90 34.28 -2.12
C ALA A 58 -6.36 33.22 -1.09
N ALA A 59 -7.38 33.54 -0.29
CA ALA A 59 -7.90 32.64 0.74
C ALA A 59 -8.54 31.37 0.16
N THR A 60 -9.31 31.48 -0.93
CA THR A 60 -9.93 30.32 -1.58
C THR A 60 -8.90 29.40 -2.22
N LEU A 61 -7.87 29.96 -2.86
CA LEU A 61 -6.74 29.18 -3.37
C LEU A 61 -5.97 28.46 -2.25
N ALA A 62 -5.73 29.11 -1.11
CA ALA A 62 -5.03 28.51 0.01
C ALA A 62 -5.77 27.31 0.63
N ILE A 63 -7.11 27.36 0.70
CA ILE A 63 -7.94 26.26 1.22
C ILE A 63 -7.93 25.06 0.26
N SER A 64 -8.06 25.29 -1.05
CA SER A 64 -8.01 24.23 -2.06
C SER A 64 -6.64 23.53 -2.10
N PHE A 65 -5.54 24.29 -2.03
CA PHE A 65 -4.19 23.72 -1.99
C PHE A 65 -3.91 22.94 -0.70
N SER A 66 -4.41 23.41 0.45
CA SER A 66 -4.24 22.70 1.72
C SER A 66 -4.97 21.35 1.72
N SER A 67 -6.21 21.30 1.20
CA SER A 67 -6.97 20.05 1.09
C SER A 67 -6.28 19.00 0.20
N ALA A 68 -5.74 19.43 -0.94
CA ALA A 68 -4.98 18.56 -1.83
C ALA A 68 -3.71 18.03 -1.16
N PHE A 69 -3.01 18.86 -0.38
CA PHE A 69 -1.80 18.47 0.34
C PHE A 69 -2.07 17.43 1.43
N TYR A 70 -3.13 17.61 2.23
CA TYR A 70 -3.52 16.63 3.25
C TYR A 70 -4.00 15.31 2.61
N SER A 71 -4.75 15.37 1.51
CA SER A 71 -5.19 14.19 0.76
C SER A 71 -4.00 13.41 0.18
N TRP A 72 -3.00 14.11 -0.37
CA TRP A 72 -1.78 13.50 -0.91
C TRP A 72 -0.96 12.80 0.18
N LYS A 73 -0.80 13.43 1.35
CA LYS A 73 -0.09 12.79 2.49
C LYS A 73 -0.85 11.57 3.01
N ASN A 74 -2.18 11.63 3.07
CA ASN A 74 -3.01 10.49 3.49
C ASN A 74 -2.98 9.35 2.48
N LEU A 75 -2.98 9.65 1.18
CA LEU A 75 -2.89 8.63 0.13
C LEU A 75 -1.54 7.91 0.16
N GLN A 76 -0.43 8.62 0.42
CA GLN A 76 0.88 8.00 0.60
C GLN A 76 0.93 7.08 1.83
N THR A 77 0.34 7.50 2.95
CA THR A 77 0.26 6.66 4.15
C THR A 77 -0.63 5.43 3.91
N ALA A 78 -1.78 5.61 3.25
CA ALA A 78 -2.66 4.50 2.89
C ALA A 78 -1.94 3.49 1.97
N GLN A 79 -1.26 3.96 0.92
CA GLN A 79 -0.47 3.10 0.02
C GLN A 79 0.61 2.30 0.77
N ARG A 80 1.27 2.91 1.77
CA ARG A 80 2.25 2.21 2.61
C ARG A 80 1.61 1.10 3.44
N VAL A 81 0.46 1.36 4.05
CA VAL A 81 -0.27 0.37 4.87
C VAL A 81 -0.80 -0.79 4.03
N TYR A 82 -1.30 -0.52 2.81
CA TYR A 82 -1.69 -1.57 1.86
C TYR A 82 -0.49 -2.39 1.36
N ALA A 83 0.65 -1.75 1.07
CA ALA A 83 1.86 -2.45 0.66
C ALA A 83 2.45 -3.33 1.78
N ASP A 84 2.40 -2.87 3.03
CA ASP A 84 2.92 -3.63 4.17
C ASP A 84 2.02 -4.82 4.51
N SER A 85 0.69 -4.63 4.50
CA SER A 85 -0.26 -5.72 4.70
C SER A 85 -0.13 -6.81 3.63
N GLN A 86 0.10 -6.44 2.37
CA GLN A 86 0.33 -7.41 1.30
C GLN A 86 1.66 -8.18 1.46
N ARG A 87 2.72 -7.51 1.94
CA ARG A 87 4.01 -8.16 2.26
C ARG A 87 3.89 -9.16 3.40
N VAL A 88 3.15 -8.85 4.45
CA VAL A 88 2.94 -9.77 5.60
C VAL A 88 2.17 -11.02 5.16
N LEU A 89 1.13 -10.86 4.34
CA LEU A 89 0.36 -11.98 3.80
C LEU A 89 1.21 -12.91 2.91
N SER A 90 2.05 -12.34 2.04
CA SER A 90 3.00 -13.12 1.24
C SER A 90 4.08 -13.79 2.08
N ALA A 91 4.62 -13.10 3.11
CA ALA A 91 5.60 -13.67 4.02
C ALA A 91 5.03 -14.90 4.75
N LYS A 92 3.79 -14.83 5.23
CA LYS A 92 3.11 -15.93 5.93
C LYS A 92 2.99 -17.21 5.09
N GLN A 93 2.88 -17.10 3.77
CA GLN A 93 2.81 -18.24 2.84
C GLN A 93 4.19 -18.75 2.40
N VAL A 94 5.16 -17.84 2.23
CA VAL A 94 6.49 -18.17 1.69
C VAL A 94 7.43 -18.73 2.76
N ILE A 95 7.36 -18.24 4.00
CA ILE A 95 8.20 -18.70 5.12
C ILE A 95 8.12 -20.22 5.35
N PRO A 96 6.93 -20.86 5.47
CA PRO A 96 6.86 -22.31 5.72
C PRO A 96 7.42 -23.15 4.56
N LEU A 97 7.22 -22.71 3.32
CA LEU A 97 7.76 -23.41 2.14
C LEU A 97 9.30 -23.32 2.10
N GLN A 98 9.86 -22.14 2.38
CA GLN A 98 11.30 -21.94 2.44
C GLN A 98 11.96 -22.76 3.55
N ILE A 99 11.35 -22.83 4.74
CA ILE A 99 11.87 -23.65 5.85
C ILE A 99 11.91 -25.12 5.45
N LYS A 100 10.84 -25.64 4.83
CA LYS A 100 10.77 -27.05 4.40
C LYS A 100 11.83 -27.38 3.34
N ALA A 101 12.04 -26.51 2.36
CA ALA A 101 13.08 -26.69 1.36
C ALA A 101 14.48 -26.69 2.00
N MET A 102 14.73 -25.73 2.89
CA MET A 102 15.99 -25.61 3.63
C MET A 102 16.28 -26.84 4.50
N GLU A 103 15.27 -27.40 5.17
CA GLU A 103 15.40 -28.61 5.98
C GLU A 103 15.81 -29.83 5.16
N LEU A 104 15.26 -29.96 3.95
CA LEU A 104 15.57 -31.06 3.05
C LEU A 104 17.03 -30.98 2.57
N GLU A 105 17.47 -29.79 2.15
CA GLU A 105 18.85 -29.55 1.74
C GLU A 105 19.84 -29.80 2.90
N TYR A 106 19.54 -29.29 4.09
CA TYR A 106 20.35 -29.51 5.29
C TYR A 106 20.42 -30.99 5.68
N GLY A 107 19.31 -31.73 5.65
CA GLY A 107 19.27 -33.15 5.99
C GLY A 107 20.14 -34.00 5.05
N LEU A 108 20.14 -33.68 3.76
CA LEU A 108 21.00 -34.34 2.77
C LEU A 108 22.48 -34.02 3.03
N ALA A 109 22.83 -32.74 3.21
CA ALA A 109 24.20 -32.34 3.47
C ALA A 109 24.76 -32.95 4.77
N LYS A 110 23.96 -32.96 5.84
CA LYS A 110 24.33 -33.53 7.13
C LYS A 110 24.57 -35.04 7.06
N SER A 111 23.66 -35.79 6.43
CA SER A 111 23.82 -37.25 6.33
C SER A 111 25.04 -37.65 5.49
N ALA A 112 25.33 -36.91 4.41
CA ALA A 112 26.55 -37.12 3.63
C ALA A 112 27.82 -36.90 4.46
N LEU A 113 27.90 -35.80 5.23
CA LEU A 113 29.04 -35.49 6.08
C LEU A 113 29.22 -36.52 7.22
N ILE A 114 28.14 -36.92 7.88
CA ILE A 114 28.19 -37.94 8.94
C ILE A 114 28.69 -39.28 8.38
N THR A 115 28.24 -39.65 7.18
CA THR A 115 28.69 -40.88 6.51
C THR A 115 30.20 -40.81 6.21
N GLN A 116 30.66 -39.67 5.68
CA GLN A 116 32.08 -39.45 5.40
C GLN A 116 32.95 -39.50 6.67
N ILE A 117 32.48 -38.90 7.76
CA ILE A 117 33.16 -38.96 9.06
C ILE A 117 33.20 -40.42 9.57
N GLY A 118 32.10 -41.16 9.46
CA GLY A 118 31.99 -42.55 9.91
C GLY A 118 32.94 -43.49 9.15
N LEU A 119 33.05 -43.34 7.83
CA LEU A 119 33.98 -44.12 7.00
C LEU A 119 35.45 -43.91 7.38
N ASN A 120 35.79 -42.71 7.86
CA ASN A 120 37.17 -42.33 8.21
C ASN A 120 37.45 -42.36 9.72
N SER A 121 36.50 -42.81 10.53
CA SER A 121 36.55 -42.72 12.00
C SER A 121 37.52 -43.68 12.68
N SER A 122 38.04 -44.68 11.95
CA SER A 122 38.93 -45.73 12.46
C SER A 122 40.28 -45.21 13.01
N HIS A 123 40.69 -44.00 12.60
CA HIS A 123 41.96 -43.37 12.97
C HIS A 123 41.77 -42.08 13.80
N THR A 124 40.54 -41.73 14.17
CA THR A 124 40.22 -40.49 14.86
C THR A 124 40.19 -40.68 16.38
N ASN A 125 40.55 -39.64 17.13
CA ASN A 125 40.41 -39.62 18.59
C ASN A 125 38.92 -39.75 19.00
N SER A 126 38.56 -40.87 19.62
CA SER A 126 37.22 -41.19 20.08
C SER A 126 36.64 -40.13 21.03
N ASP A 127 37.48 -39.48 21.85
CA ASP A 127 37.03 -38.44 22.77
C ASP A 127 36.55 -37.20 22.03
N LEU A 128 37.27 -36.74 21.00
CA LEU A 128 36.88 -35.60 20.17
C LEU A 128 35.57 -35.87 19.42
N LEU A 129 35.39 -37.08 18.90
CA LEU A 129 34.13 -37.47 18.25
C LEU A 129 32.96 -37.45 19.23
N SER A 130 33.19 -37.86 20.48
CA SER A 130 32.15 -37.85 21.52
C SER A 130 31.74 -36.42 21.91
N GLU A 131 32.70 -35.50 22.04
CA GLU A 131 32.46 -34.10 22.39
C GLU A 131 31.70 -33.37 21.27
N VAL A 132 32.11 -33.54 20.02
CA VAL A 132 31.41 -32.96 18.87
C VAL A 132 29.98 -33.51 18.78
N LYS A 133 29.79 -34.81 19.02
CA LYS A 133 28.45 -35.43 19.02
C LYS A 133 27.55 -34.84 20.11
N SER A 134 28.11 -34.55 21.29
CA SER A 134 27.40 -33.84 22.37
C SER A 134 26.98 -32.43 21.93
N HIS A 135 27.89 -31.66 21.34
CA HIS A 135 27.57 -30.32 20.84
C HIS A 135 26.54 -30.33 19.71
N LEU A 136 26.56 -31.33 18.83
CA LEU A 136 25.54 -31.51 17.79
C LEU A 136 24.16 -31.78 18.38
N LEU A 137 24.06 -32.56 19.47
CA LEU A 137 22.78 -32.77 20.16
C LEU A 137 22.21 -31.47 20.74
N ILE A 138 23.08 -30.60 21.29
CA ILE A 138 22.66 -29.28 21.77
C ILE A 138 22.13 -28.43 20.61
N ILE A 139 22.82 -28.43 19.48
CA ILE A 139 22.39 -27.69 18.27
C ILE A 139 21.06 -28.24 17.74
N GLU A 140 20.89 -29.57 17.68
CA GLU A 140 19.63 -30.19 17.26
C GLU A 140 18.47 -29.77 18.17
N GLN A 141 18.68 -29.78 19.49
CA GLN A 141 17.69 -29.33 20.45
C GLN A 141 17.34 -27.85 20.24
N ALA A 142 18.33 -26.98 20.02
CA ALA A 142 18.11 -25.58 19.70
C ALA A 142 17.32 -25.40 18.39
N THR A 143 17.58 -26.20 17.35
CA THR A 143 16.81 -26.13 16.10
C THR A 143 15.36 -26.55 16.30
N LYS A 144 15.09 -27.54 17.15
CA LYS A 144 13.74 -27.98 17.50
C LYS A 144 12.97 -26.88 18.24
N GLU A 145 13.64 -26.19 19.16
CA GLU A 145 13.07 -25.04 19.89
C GLU A 145 12.80 -23.86 18.96
N LEU A 146 13.72 -23.55 18.03
CA LEU A 146 13.53 -22.52 17.01
C LEU A 146 12.34 -22.83 16.10
N LYS A 147 12.18 -24.08 15.65
CA LYS A 147 11.01 -24.50 14.87
C LYS A 147 9.71 -24.31 15.65
N ALA A 148 9.69 -24.73 16.92
CA ALA A 148 8.53 -24.52 17.78
C ALA A 148 8.22 -23.02 17.99
N ALA A 149 9.26 -22.18 18.11
CA ALA A 149 9.12 -20.74 18.22
C ALA A 149 8.57 -20.11 16.94
N ILE A 150 9.00 -20.58 15.75
CA ILE A 150 8.48 -20.12 14.45
C ILE A 150 6.99 -20.41 14.32
N VAL A 151 6.54 -21.58 14.76
CA VAL A 151 5.10 -21.93 14.75
C VAL A 151 4.31 -21.01 15.69
N LYS A 152 4.87 -20.66 16.85
CA LYS A 152 4.24 -19.75 17.83
C LYS A 152 4.25 -18.29 17.38
N GLN A 153 5.28 -17.85 16.65
CA GLN A 153 5.49 -16.47 16.21
C GLN A 153 5.84 -16.42 14.71
N PRO A 154 4.87 -16.70 13.83
CA PRO A 154 5.11 -16.73 12.38
C PRO A 154 5.46 -15.34 11.81
N ASP A 155 5.08 -14.28 12.51
CA ASP A 155 5.30 -12.89 12.08
C ASP A 155 6.69 -12.36 12.46
N ASN A 156 7.54 -13.16 13.13
CA ASN A 156 8.90 -12.78 13.47
C ASN A 156 9.90 -13.20 12.37
N PRO A 157 10.37 -12.27 11.51
CA PRO A 157 11.28 -12.60 10.40
C PRO A 157 12.69 -12.98 10.86
N GLY A 158 13.02 -12.79 12.15
CA GLY A 158 14.32 -13.16 12.72
C GLY A 158 14.47 -14.67 12.94
N LEU A 159 13.40 -15.37 13.29
CA LEU A 159 13.47 -16.79 13.65
C LEU A 159 13.87 -17.70 12.46
N PRO A 160 13.31 -17.55 11.25
CA PRO A 160 13.75 -18.34 10.09
C PRO A 160 15.20 -18.05 9.69
N LYS A 161 15.66 -16.80 9.86
CA LYS A 161 17.06 -16.41 9.60
C LYS A 161 18.00 -17.05 10.60
N LEU A 162 17.62 -17.05 11.87
CA LEU A 162 18.41 -17.68 12.93
C LEU A 162 18.49 -19.20 12.70
N LEU A 163 17.38 -19.85 12.35
CA LEU A 163 17.36 -21.27 12.00
C LEU A 163 18.34 -21.59 10.86
N LYS A 164 18.33 -20.76 9.80
CA LYS A 164 19.29 -20.91 8.69
C LYS A 164 20.74 -20.78 9.16
N ALA A 165 21.04 -19.77 9.97
CA ALA A 165 22.38 -19.55 10.49
C ALA A 165 22.85 -20.75 11.36
N THR A 166 21.96 -21.28 12.20
CA THR A 166 22.24 -22.49 12.99
C THR A 166 22.57 -23.70 12.11
N TYR A 167 21.81 -23.93 11.03
CA TYR A 167 22.13 -25.00 10.07
C TYR A 167 23.48 -24.82 9.39
N GLN A 168 23.81 -23.61 8.96
CA GLN A 168 25.10 -23.34 8.32
C GLN A 168 26.28 -23.54 9.28
N GLN A 169 26.12 -23.12 10.54
CA GLN A 169 27.13 -23.33 11.57
C GLN A 169 27.36 -24.82 11.83
N GLU A 170 26.30 -25.61 11.93
CA GLU A 170 26.41 -27.05 12.14
C GLU A 170 27.13 -27.75 10.98
N LEU A 171 26.75 -27.43 9.74
CA LEU A 171 27.43 -27.97 8.54
C LEU A 171 28.90 -27.55 8.48
N THR A 172 29.23 -26.34 8.96
CA THR A 172 30.62 -25.88 9.04
C THR A 172 31.42 -26.75 10.01
N VAL A 173 30.90 -27.03 11.20
CA VAL A 173 31.55 -27.91 12.18
C VAL A 173 31.73 -29.33 11.62
N LEU A 174 30.68 -29.88 11.01
CA LEU A 174 30.74 -31.21 10.40
C LEU A 174 31.75 -31.30 9.25
N SER A 175 31.81 -30.27 8.39
CA SER A 175 32.77 -30.24 7.27
C SER A 175 34.21 -30.08 7.74
N GLN A 176 34.46 -29.29 8.79
CA GLN A 176 35.79 -29.17 9.41
C GLN A 176 36.25 -30.51 9.98
N LEU A 177 35.36 -31.22 10.67
CA LEU A 177 35.66 -32.56 11.20
C LEU A 177 35.93 -33.57 10.07
N ALA A 178 35.13 -33.55 9.01
CA ALA A 178 35.34 -34.41 7.84
C ALA A 178 36.70 -34.14 7.18
N LYS A 179 37.11 -32.86 7.08
CA LYS A 179 38.41 -32.46 6.53
C LYS A 179 39.57 -32.90 7.42
N LEU A 180 39.45 -32.68 8.74
CA LEU A 180 40.48 -33.11 9.69
C LEU A 180 40.76 -34.62 9.59
N ASN A 181 39.70 -35.42 9.45
CA ASN A 181 39.83 -36.87 9.24
C ASN A 181 40.49 -37.24 7.91
N GLN A 182 40.42 -36.38 6.88
CA GLN A 182 41.06 -36.61 5.59
C GLN A 182 42.56 -36.25 5.61
N ASP A 183 42.94 -35.18 6.32
CA ASP A 183 44.32 -34.71 6.40
C ASP A 183 45.21 -35.72 7.17
N VAL A 184 44.70 -36.30 8.28
CA VAL A 184 45.40 -37.36 9.05
C VAL A 184 45.73 -38.58 8.16
N PHE A 185 44.84 -38.94 7.24
CA PHE A 185 45.05 -40.05 6.32
C PHE A 185 46.13 -39.78 5.26
N SER A 186 46.44 -38.52 4.99
CA SER A 186 47.40 -38.11 3.94
C SER A 186 48.84 -38.07 4.45
N GLU A 187 49.07 -37.85 5.74
CA GLU A 187 50.41 -37.84 6.34
C GLU A 187 50.98 -39.25 6.57
N GLU A 188 50.16 -40.28 6.77
CA GLU A 188 50.64 -41.65 7.04
C GLU A 188 51.09 -42.40 5.77
N LYS A 189 50.93 -41.78 4.58
CA LYS A 189 51.24 -42.42 3.28
C LYS A 189 52.59 -42.01 2.67
N ILE A 190 53.47 -41.38 3.43
CA ILE A 190 54.83 -40.95 3.00
C ILE A 190 55.89 -41.82 3.67
#